data_AF-A0A6P1AM61-F1
#
_entry.id   AF-A0A6P1AM61-F1
#
_cell.length_a   1.000
_cell.length_b   1.000
_cell.length_c   1.000
_cell.angle_alpha   90.00
_cell.angle_beta   90.00
_cell.angle_gamma   90.00
#
_symmetry.space_group_name_H-M   'P 1'
#
loop_
_entity.id
_entity.type
_entity.pdbx_description
1 polymer ?
#
loop_
_entity_poly.entity_id
_entity_poly.type
_entity_poly.pdbx_seq_one_letter_code
_entity_poly.pdbx_strand_id
1 'polypeptide(L)'
;MTEKKTWSDRFETALHPAIARFNASIGFDIELIEYDLTGSIAHAKMLAHTGIISKEEGQQLVTGLEQIRREYQEGNFTPEIDAEDVHFAVERRLTELVGDVGKKLHTARSRNDQVGTDIRLYLRAEIDEIREKLREFQQILVELAEENVETLIPGYTHLQRAQPLSLAHHLLAYFQMAQRDWQ
;
A
#
# COMPACT_ATOMS: atom_id res chain seq x y z
N MET A 1 -10.76 -21.94 -26.79
CA MET A 1 -10.03 -21.27 -25.70
C MET A 1 -9.26 -20.14 -26.34
N THR A 2 -9.79 -18.93 -26.27
CA THR A 2 -9.12 -17.74 -26.82
C THR A 2 -8.05 -17.31 -25.82
N GLU A 3 -6.78 -17.49 -26.18
CA GLU A 3 -5.64 -16.94 -25.45
C GLU A 3 -5.85 -15.45 -25.22
N LYS A 4 -5.58 -15.03 -23.98
CA LYS A 4 -6.08 -13.78 -23.41
C LYS A 4 -4.99 -12.72 -23.58
N LYS A 5 -5.29 -11.71 -24.40
CA LYS A 5 -4.34 -10.68 -24.84
C LYS A 5 -3.83 -9.81 -23.69
N THR A 6 -2.53 -9.83 -23.41
CA THR A 6 -1.84 -8.84 -22.55
C THR A 6 -1.29 -7.69 -23.39
N TRP A 7 -0.68 -6.66 -22.77
CA TRP A 7 -0.02 -5.58 -23.53
C TRP A 7 1.17 -6.10 -24.36
N SER A 8 1.81 -7.18 -23.89
CA SER A 8 2.93 -7.84 -24.57
C SER A 8 2.53 -8.61 -25.84
N ASP A 9 1.24 -8.87 -26.07
CA ASP A 9 0.76 -9.58 -27.27
C ASP A 9 0.63 -8.67 -28.51
N ARG A 10 1.07 -7.41 -28.40
CA ARG A 10 1.32 -6.56 -29.58
C ARG A 10 2.60 -6.93 -30.33
N PHE A 11 3.42 -7.83 -29.79
CA PHE A 11 4.69 -8.24 -30.36
C PHE A 11 4.60 -9.65 -30.97
N GLU A 12 5.32 -9.88 -32.07
CA GLU A 12 5.35 -11.18 -32.78
C GLU A 12 6.10 -12.27 -32.00
N THR A 13 6.91 -11.87 -31.03
CA THR A 13 7.74 -12.77 -30.21
C THR A 13 7.59 -12.43 -28.74
N ALA A 14 7.66 -13.46 -27.89
CA ALA A 14 7.66 -13.28 -26.44
C ALA A 14 8.83 -12.38 -25.96
N LEU A 15 8.62 -11.68 -24.84
CA LEU A 15 9.66 -10.88 -24.21
C LEU A 15 10.86 -11.76 -23.81
N HIS A 16 12.07 -11.26 -23.99
CA HIS A 16 13.26 -11.96 -23.50
C HIS A 16 13.17 -12.13 -21.97
N PRO A 17 13.47 -13.32 -21.40
CA PRO A 17 13.26 -13.58 -19.97
C PRO A 17 13.98 -12.60 -19.02
N ALA A 18 15.13 -12.08 -19.43
CA ALA A 18 15.85 -11.05 -18.67
C ALA A 18 15.08 -9.72 -18.59
N ILE A 19 14.39 -9.33 -19.67
CA ILE A 19 13.61 -8.10 -19.72
C ILE A 19 12.31 -8.27 -18.93
N ALA A 20 11.65 -9.43 -19.04
CA ALA A 20 10.44 -9.73 -18.26
C ALA A 20 10.71 -9.60 -16.75
N ARG A 21 11.83 -10.17 -16.29
CA ARG A 21 12.26 -10.06 -14.89
C ARG A 21 12.63 -8.65 -14.47
N PHE A 22 13.24 -7.87 -15.36
CA PHE A 22 13.62 -6.49 -15.09
C PHE A 22 12.40 -5.57 -14.96
N ASN A 23 11.36 -5.82 -15.75
CA ASN A 23 10.14 -5.02 -15.72
C ASN A 23 9.15 -5.45 -14.64
N ALA A 24 9.18 -6.71 -14.19
CA ALA A 24 8.25 -7.22 -13.20
C ALA A 24 8.39 -6.48 -11.86
N SER A 25 7.28 -5.94 -11.37
CA SER A 25 7.16 -5.27 -10.08
C SER A 25 6.46 -6.12 -9.02
N ILE A 26 5.85 -7.26 -9.41
CA ILE A 26 5.12 -8.17 -8.51
C ILE A 26 5.88 -8.57 -7.23
N GLY A 27 7.21 -8.64 -7.31
CA GLY A 27 8.05 -8.98 -6.16
C GLY A 27 8.03 -7.96 -5.02
N PHE A 28 7.52 -6.75 -5.25
CA PHE A 28 7.42 -5.70 -4.23
C PHE A 28 6.09 -4.95 -4.25
N ASP A 29 5.41 -4.83 -5.40
CA ASP A 29 4.13 -4.11 -5.49
C ASP A 29 2.94 -4.93 -4.98
N ILE A 30 3.15 -6.20 -4.63
CA ILE A 30 2.15 -7.03 -3.94
C ILE A 30 1.67 -6.39 -2.62
N GLU A 31 2.50 -5.54 -2.00
CA GLU A 31 2.14 -4.71 -0.84
C GLU A 31 0.94 -3.78 -1.13
N LEU A 32 0.69 -3.45 -2.40
CA LEU A 32 -0.41 -2.59 -2.81
C LEU A 32 -1.76 -3.33 -2.95
N ILE A 33 -1.80 -4.65 -2.80
CA ILE A 33 -2.99 -5.45 -3.16
C ILE A 33 -4.25 -5.04 -2.42
N GLU A 34 -4.18 -4.74 -1.12
CA GLU A 34 -5.36 -4.32 -0.35
C GLU A 34 -5.96 -3.02 -0.89
N TYR A 35 -5.09 -2.13 -1.39
CA TYR A 35 -5.44 -0.84 -1.95
C TYR A 35 -5.97 -0.98 -3.37
N ASP A 36 -5.34 -1.82 -4.20
CA ASP A 36 -5.84 -2.16 -5.54
C ASP A 36 -7.24 -2.80 -5.47
N LEU A 37 -7.46 -3.75 -4.56
CA LEU A 37 -8.76 -4.38 -4.37
C LEU A 37 -9.80 -3.36 -3.90
N THR A 38 -9.44 -2.47 -2.98
CA THR A 38 -10.32 -1.38 -2.52
C THR A 38 -10.70 -0.43 -3.65
N GLY A 39 -9.71 0.03 -4.42
CA GLY A 39 -9.92 0.89 -5.59
C GLY A 39 -10.75 0.20 -6.67
N SER A 40 -10.49 -1.07 -6.94
CA SER A 40 -11.21 -1.89 -7.91
C SER A 40 -12.66 -2.16 -7.51
N ILE A 41 -12.94 -2.37 -6.22
CA ILE A 41 -14.33 -2.49 -5.71
C ILE A 41 -15.08 -1.16 -5.91
N ALA A 42 -14.44 -0.03 -5.61
CA ALA A 42 -15.04 1.29 -5.84
C ALA A 42 -15.32 1.53 -7.32
N HIS A 43 -14.37 1.17 -8.20
CA HIS A 43 -14.52 1.27 -9.65
C HIS A 43 -15.65 0.38 -10.18
N ALA A 44 -15.72 -0.89 -9.76
CA ALA A 44 -16.81 -1.80 -10.14
C ALA A 44 -18.19 -1.26 -9.76
N LYS A 45 -18.32 -0.69 -8.55
CA LYS A 45 -19.55 -0.01 -8.09
C LYS A 45 -19.89 1.20 -8.97
N MET A 46 -18.90 1.99 -9.36
CA MET A 46 -19.09 3.13 -10.26
C MET A 46 -19.56 2.70 -11.65
N LEU A 47 -18.94 1.67 -12.24
CA LEU A 47 -19.34 1.13 -13.55
C LEU A 47 -20.81 0.67 -13.56
N ALA A 48 -21.24 -0.01 -12.50
CA ALA A 48 -22.63 -0.45 -12.35
C ALA A 48 -23.58 0.74 -12.10
N HIS A 49 -23.18 1.72 -11.31
CA HIS A 49 -23.97 2.92 -11.03
C HIS A 49 -24.22 3.75 -12.29
N THR A 50 -23.21 3.85 -13.16
CA THR A 50 -23.28 4.61 -14.43
C THR A 50 -23.90 3.81 -15.58
N GLY A 51 -24.19 2.51 -15.37
CA GLY A 51 -24.84 1.65 -16.37
C GLY A 51 -23.91 1.13 -17.46
N ILE A 52 -22.57 1.22 -17.28
CA ILE A 52 -21.59 0.62 -18.19
C ILE A 52 -21.62 -0.91 -18.10
N ILE A 53 -21.89 -1.43 -16.90
CA ILE A 53 -22.17 -2.84 -16.63
C ILE A 53 -23.50 -2.97 -15.89
N SER A 54 -24.10 -4.16 -15.86
CA SER A 54 -25.33 -4.37 -15.09
C SER A 54 -25.05 -4.35 -13.58
N LYS A 55 -26.10 -4.18 -12.76
CA LYS A 55 -25.96 -4.23 -11.29
C LYS A 55 -25.50 -5.61 -10.82
N GLU A 56 -25.98 -6.66 -11.48
CA GLU A 56 -25.63 -8.04 -11.21
C GLU A 56 -24.15 -8.30 -11.54
N GLU A 57 -23.68 -7.81 -12.68
CA GLU A 57 -22.26 -7.87 -13.06
C GLU A 57 -21.38 -7.09 -12.07
N GLY A 58 -21.80 -5.89 -11.67
CA GLY A 58 -21.11 -5.11 -10.63
C GLY A 58 -21.01 -5.86 -9.31
N GLN A 59 -22.10 -6.49 -8.86
CA GLN A 59 -22.09 -7.28 -7.63
C GLN A 59 -21.20 -8.53 -7.75
N GLN A 60 -21.19 -9.19 -8.91
CA GLN A 60 -20.29 -10.32 -9.18
C GLN A 60 -18.81 -9.90 -9.06
N LEU A 61 -18.44 -8.77 -9.66
CA LEU A 61 -17.09 -8.22 -9.55
C LEU A 61 -16.70 -7.93 -8.11
N VAL A 62 -17.58 -7.25 -7.35
CA VAL A 62 -17.32 -6.93 -5.93
C VAL A 62 -17.13 -8.21 -5.11
N THR A 63 -18.00 -9.21 -5.28
CA THR A 63 -17.89 -10.48 -4.57
C THR A 63 -16.59 -11.22 -4.92
N GLY A 64 -16.20 -11.22 -6.20
CA GLY A 64 -14.95 -11.81 -6.65
C GLY A 64 -13.72 -11.10 -6.07
N LEU A 65 -13.70 -9.77 -6.07
CA LEU A 65 -12.61 -8.98 -5.48
C LEU A 65 -12.49 -9.20 -3.96
N GLU A 66 -13.61 -9.28 -3.24
CA GLU A 66 -13.62 -9.63 -1.81
C GLU A 66 -13.15 -11.07 -1.56
N GLN A 67 -13.37 -11.99 -2.50
CA GLN A 67 -12.81 -13.33 -2.41
C GLN A 67 -11.28 -13.30 -2.57
N ILE A 68 -10.76 -12.56 -3.54
CA ILE A 68 -9.31 -12.39 -3.71
C ILE A 68 -8.67 -11.78 -2.46
N ARG A 69 -9.33 -10.79 -1.84
CA ARG A 69 -8.90 -10.23 -0.55
C ARG A 69 -8.74 -11.31 0.51
N ARG A 70 -9.76 -12.16 0.70
CA ARG A 70 -9.68 -13.26 1.67
C ARG A 70 -8.57 -14.25 1.34
N GLU A 71 -8.45 -14.64 0.06
CA GLU A 71 -7.38 -15.52 -0.39
C GLU A 71 -6.00 -14.93 -0.08
N TYR A 72 -5.80 -13.62 -0.26
CA TYR A 72 -4.57 -12.94 0.10
C TYR A 72 -4.32 -12.93 1.61
N GLN A 73 -5.32 -12.56 2.42
CA GLN A 73 -5.20 -12.52 3.88
C GLN A 73 -4.93 -13.91 4.49
N GLU A 74 -5.41 -14.97 3.85
CA GLU A 74 -5.15 -16.36 4.25
C GLU A 74 -3.80 -16.90 3.72
N GLY A 75 -3.07 -16.13 2.90
CA GLY A 75 -1.81 -16.56 2.28
C GLY A 75 -1.99 -17.50 1.08
N ASN A 76 -3.20 -17.63 0.55
CA ASN A 76 -3.57 -18.48 -0.58
C ASN A 76 -3.45 -17.77 -1.94
N PHE A 77 -3.30 -16.44 -1.96
CA PHE A 77 -3.03 -15.67 -3.18
C PHE A 77 -1.51 -15.54 -3.40
N THR A 78 -0.94 -16.46 -4.17
CA THR A 78 0.51 -16.49 -4.48
C THR A 78 0.73 -16.30 -5.98
N PRO A 79 0.71 -15.06 -6.49
CA PRO A 79 1.00 -14.80 -7.90
C PRO A 79 2.43 -15.21 -8.23
N GLU A 80 2.58 -15.88 -9.37
CA GLU A 80 3.90 -16.26 -9.88
C GLU A 80 4.67 -15.00 -10.34
N ILE A 81 6.00 -15.12 -10.47
CA ILE A 81 6.87 -14.04 -10.98
C ILE A 81 6.46 -13.60 -12.40
N ASP A 82 5.75 -14.47 -13.13
CA ASP A 82 5.18 -14.17 -14.44
C ASP A 82 4.04 -13.15 -14.41
N ALA A 83 3.51 -12.82 -13.23
CA ALA A 83 2.33 -11.98 -13.08
C ALA A 83 2.58 -10.49 -13.34
N GLU A 84 3.77 -10.09 -13.81
CA GLU A 84 4.16 -8.71 -14.15
C GLU A 84 4.03 -7.72 -12.98
N ASP A 85 2.81 -7.37 -12.59
CA ASP A 85 2.43 -6.46 -11.51
C ASP A 85 1.22 -7.00 -10.70
N VAL A 86 0.99 -6.44 -9.51
CA VAL A 86 -0.16 -6.82 -8.65
C VAL A 86 -1.51 -6.67 -9.37
N HIS A 87 -1.65 -5.68 -10.23
CA HIS A 87 -2.92 -5.37 -10.88
C HIS A 87 -3.29 -6.44 -11.91
N PHE A 88 -2.31 -6.94 -12.67
CA PHE A 88 -2.46 -8.04 -13.59
C PHE A 88 -2.77 -9.34 -12.85
N ALA A 89 -2.09 -9.59 -11.72
CA ALA A 89 -2.38 -10.73 -10.86
C ALA A 89 -3.85 -10.75 -10.41
N VAL A 90 -4.36 -9.60 -9.93
CA VAL A 90 -5.76 -9.45 -9.51
C VAL A 90 -6.72 -9.63 -10.69
N GLU A 91 -6.45 -9.02 -11.86
CA GLU A 91 -7.29 -9.16 -13.05
C GLU A 91 -7.35 -10.61 -13.58
N ARG A 92 -6.21 -11.31 -13.55
CA ARG A 92 -6.12 -12.73 -13.91
C ARG A 92 -7.00 -13.56 -12.99
N ARG A 93 -6.79 -13.43 -11.69
CA ARG A 93 -7.54 -14.17 -10.67
C ARG A 93 -9.03 -13.84 -10.70
N LEU A 94 -9.40 -12.58 -10.85
CA LEU A 94 -10.80 -12.18 -10.92
C LEU A 94 -11.51 -12.81 -12.12
N THR A 95 -10.83 -12.92 -13.26
CA THR A 95 -11.40 -13.59 -14.43
C THR A 95 -11.54 -15.10 -14.23
N GLU A 96 -10.65 -15.74 -13.48
CA GLU A 96 -10.83 -17.16 -13.11
C GLU A 96 -12.08 -17.35 -12.24
N LEU A 97 -12.36 -16.40 -11.35
CA LEU A 97 -13.51 -16.45 -10.44
C LEU A 97 -14.85 -16.13 -11.11
N VAL A 98 -14.89 -15.10 -11.97
CA VAL A 98 -16.17 -14.57 -12.52
C VAL A 98 -16.25 -14.60 -14.05
N GLY A 99 -15.30 -15.25 -14.72
CA GLY A 99 -15.28 -15.40 -16.17
C GLY A 99 -15.17 -14.06 -16.91
N ASP A 100 -15.85 -13.95 -18.05
CA ASP A 100 -15.77 -12.79 -18.94
C ASP A 100 -16.21 -11.47 -18.28
N VAL A 101 -17.02 -11.53 -17.22
CA VAL A 101 -17.39 -10.34 -16.43
C VAL A 101 -16.14 -9.68 -15.83
N GLY A 102 -15.17 -10.47 -15.37
CA GLY A 102 -13.90 -9.98 -14.82
C GLY A 102 -13.11 -9.10 -15.79
N LYS A 103 -13.20 -9.38 -17.10
CA LYS A 103 -12.55 -8.59 -18.15
C LYS A 103 -13.14 -7.18 -18.29
N LYS A 104 -14.37 -6.96 -17.82
CA LYS A 104 -15.04 -5.66 -17.88
C LYS A 104 -14.56 -4.67 -16.82
N LEU A 105 -13.90 -5.13 -15.76
CA LEU A 105 -13.44 -4.29 -14.65
C LEU A 105 -12.55 -3.13 -15.12
N HIS A 106 -11.66 -3.38 -16.09
CA HIS A 106 -10.71 -2.35 -16.56
C HIS A 106 -11.34 -1.34 -17.54
N THR A 107 -12.65 -1.42 -17.81
CA THR A 107 -13.35 -0.46 -18.68
C THR A 107 -13.22 0.96 -18.10
N ALA A 108 -12.83 1.91 -18.95
CA ALA A 108 -12.66 3.33 -18.61
C ALA A 108 -11.64 3.60 -17.47
N ARG A 109 -10.68 2.70 -17.27
CA ARG A 109 -9.58 2.86 -16.32
C ARG A 109 -8.25 2.61 -17.03
N SER A 110 -7.19 3.32 -16.63
CA SER A 110 -5.82 3.05 -17.06
C SER A 110 -5.02 2.53 -15.87
N ARG A 111 -3.91 1.82 -16.16
CA ARG A 111 -2.97 1.45 -15.11
C ARG A 111 -2.35 2.68 -14.43
N ASN A 112 -2.22 3.80 -15.15
CA ASN A 112 -1.61 5.04 -14.63
C ASN A 112 -2.43 5.68 -13.51
N ASP A 113 -3.75 5.80 -13.66
CA ASP A 113 -4.62 6.35 -12.62
C ASP A 113 -4.86 5.34 -11.49
N GLN A 114 -4.90 4.04 -11.82
CA GLN A 114 -5.01 2.97 -10.84
C GLN A 114 -3.82 2.97 -9.88
N VAL A 115 -2.58 2.84 -10.37
CA VAL A 115 -1.39 2.83 -9.51
C VAL A 115 -1.23 4.16 -8.75
N GLY A 116 -1.58 5.28 -9.37
CA GLY A 116 -1.58 6.59 -8.70
C GLY A 116 -2.61 6.70 -7.57
N THR A 117 -3.70 5.94 -7.65
CA THR A 117 -4.70 5.82 -6.58
C THR A 117 -4.19 4.90 -5.48
N ASP A 118 -3.69 3.72 -5.85
CA ASP A 118 -3.22 2.70 -4.90
C ASP A 118 -2.09 3.24 -4.03
N ILE A 119 -1.09 3.89 -4.64
CA ILE A 119 0.03 4.51 -3.91
C ILE A 119 -0.47 5.57 -2.92
N ARG A 120 -1.48 6.37 -3.28
CA ARG A 120 -2.01 7.39 -2.35
C ARG A 120 -2.78 6.77 -1.20
N LEU A 121 -3.53 5.70 -1.44
CA LEU A 121 -4.23 4.98 -0.38
C LEU A 121 -3.24 4.28 0.55
N TYR A 122 -2.20 3.65 -0.01
CA TYR A 122 -1.10 3.04 0.73
C TYR A 122 -0.38 4.08 1.60
N LEU A 123 0.13 5.15 1.00
CA LEU A 123 0.84 6.20 1.74
C LEU A 123 -0.01 6.83 2.83
N ARG A 124 -1.33 6.98 2.63
CA ARG A 124 -2.22 7.48 3.67
C ARG A 124 -2.24 6.55 4.89
N ALA A 125 -2.38 5.24 4.67
CA ALA A 125 -2.38 4.25 5.74
C ALA A 125 -1.02 4.20 6.46
N GLU A 126 0.09 4.19 5.72
CA GLU A 126 1.44 4.21 6.27
C GLU A 126 1.71 5.48 7.10
N ILE A 127 1.25 6.65 6.62
CA ILE A 127 1.37 7.90 7.38
C ILE A 127 0.59 7.82 8.69
N ASP A 128 -0.62 7.26 8.67
CA ASP A 128 -1.42 7.09 9.89
C ASP A 128 -0.70 6.17 10.90
N GLU A 129 -0.14 5.04 10.44
CA GLU A 129 0.65 4.13 11.30
C GLU A 129 1.92 4.81 11.86
N ILE A 130 2.67 5.52 11.03
CA ILE A 130 3.87 6.25 11.46
C ILE A 130 3.52 7.31 12.51
N ARG A 131 2.39 7.99 12.34
CA ARG A 131 1.91 8.99 13.31
C ARG A 131 1.55 8.36 14.65
N GLU A 132 0.97 7.16 14.66
CA GLU A 132 0.73 6.42 15.90
C GLU A 132 2.05 6.06 16.59
N LYS A 133 3.02 5.49 15.85
CA LYS A 133 4.34 5.14 16.40
C LYS A 133 5.12 6.35 16.92
N LEU A 134 5.04 7.49 16.23
CA LEU A 134 5.64 8.75 16.71
C LEU A 134 5.00 9.20 18.02
N ARG A 135 3.68 9.02 18.16
CA ARG A 135 2.98 9.38 19.40
C ARG A 135 3.35 8.45 20.55
N GLU A 136 3.51 7.15 20.30
CA GLU A 136 4.01 6.19 21.29
C GLU A 136 5.43 6.53 21.74
N PHE A 137 6.33 6.81 20.79
CA PHE A 137 7.69 7.24 21.10
C PHE A 137 7.72 8.51 21.97
N GLN A 138 6.90 9.50 21.62
CA GLN A 138 6.73 10.72 22.40
C GLN A 138 6.22 10.45 23.83
N GLN A 139 5.26 9.54 23.99
CA GLN A 139 4.73 9.16 25.30
C GLN A 139 5.82 8.56 26.18
N ILE A 140 6.64 7.66 25.65
CA ILE A 140 7.78 7.07 26.35
C ILE A 140 8.79 8.15 26.77
N LEU A 141 9.07 9.14 25.91
CA LEU A 141 9.95 10.25 26.27
C LEU A 141 9.40 11.08 27.43
N VAL A 142 8.08 11.29 27.50
CA VAL A 142 7.43 12.01 28.60
C VAL A 142 7.52 11.21 29.90
N GLU A 143 7.19 9.92 29.87
CA GLU A 143 7.29 9.04 31.05
C GLU A 143 8.71 9.02 31.63
N LEU A 144 9.71 8.84 30.77
CA LEU A 144 11.12 8.90 31.19
C LEU A 144 11.52 10.28 31.71
N ALA A 145 10.99 11.36 31.13
CA ALA A 145 11.25 12.71 31.58
C ALA A 145 10.64 12.97 32.97
N GLU A 146 9.42 12.49 33.24
CA GLU A 146 8.76 12.63 34.54
C GLU A 146 9.55 11.95 35.67
N GLU A 147 10.10 10.76 35.42
CA GLU A 147 10.96 10.05 36.38
C GLU A 147 12.31 10.76 36.64
N ASN A 148 12.75 11.63 35.73
CA ASN A 148 14.11 12.18 35.71
C ASN A 148 14.16 13.71 35.75
N VAL A 149 13.13 14.36 36.32
CA VAL A 149 13.07 15.83 36.46
C VAL A 149 14.27 16.39 37.23
N GLU A 150 14.66 15.77 38.34
CA GLU A 150 15.76 16.22 39.19
C GLU A 150 17.11 15.55 38.85
N THR A 151 17.15 14.66 37.85
CA THR A 151 18.37 13.98 37.42
C THR A 151 19.26 14.95 36.63
N LEU A 152 20.39 15.36 37.20
CA LEU A 152 21.33 16.28 36.54
C LEU A 152 22.29 15.55 35.58
N ILE A 153 22.40 16.07 34.36
CA ILE A 153 23.39 15.64 33.35
C ILE A 153 24.18 16.85 32.84
N PRO A 154 25.41 16.66 32.31
CA PRO A 154 26.11 17.74 31.63
C PRO A 154 25.44 18.06 30.30
N GLY A 155 25.12 19.33 30.05
CA GLY A 155 24.80 19.82 28.72
C GLY A 155 26.03 19.94 27.84
N TYR A 156 25.85 19.82 26.52
CA TYR A 156 26.95 19.86 25.57
C TYR A 156 26.70 20.87 24.44
N THR A 157 27.76 21.60 24.11
CA THR A 157 27.88 22.40 22.88
C THR A 157 29.26 22.13 22.30
N HIS A 158 29.37 21.90 20.99
CA HIS A 158 30.64 21.45 20.37
C HIS A 158 31.23 20.19 21.04
N LEU A 159 30.37 19.32 21.59
CA LEU A 159 30.75 18.16 22.40
C LEU A 159 31.61 18.49 23.64
N GLN A 160 31.64 19.75 24.07
CA GLN A 160 32.26 20.19 25.32
C GLN A 160 31.19 20.41 26.39
N ARG A 161 31.52 20.08 27.65
CA ARG A 161 30.62 20.29 28.79
C ARG A 161 30.35 21.79 28.94
N ALA A 162 29.08 22.16 28.85
CA ALA A 162 28.60 23.51 29.03
C ALA A 162 28.02 23.66 30.45
N GLN A 163 26.71 23.86 30.56
CA GLN A 163 26.01 23.97 31.84
C GLN A 163 25.33 22.64 32.22
N PRO A 164 25.19 22.31 33.51
CA PRO A 164 24.31 21.23 33.95
C PRO A 164 22.86 21.48 33.50
N LEU A 165 22.15 20.43 33.14
CA LEU A 165 20.73 20.46 32.80
C LEU A 165 20.02 19.22 33.36
N SER A 166 18.70 19.28 33.43
CA SER A 166 17.87 18.12 33.79
C SER A 166 17.82 17.13 32.62
N LEU A 167 17.96 15.83 32.90
CA LEU A 167 17.77 14.77 31.90
C LEU A 167 16.37 14.86 31.26
N ALA A 168 15.34 15.22 32.03
CA ALA A 168 14.00 15.47 31.51
C ALA A 168 14.01 16.55 30.41
N HIS A 169 14.73 17.66 30.62
CA HIS A 169 14.85 18.72 29.61
C HIS A 169 15.52 18.22 28.33
N HIS A 170 16.52 17.34 28.43
CA HIS A 170 17.18 16.74 27.28
C HIS A 170 16.25 15.79 26.50
N LEU A 171 15.51 14.93 27.20
CA LEU A 171 14.55 14.01 26.58
C LEU A 171 13.42 14.77 25.86
N LEU A 172 12.90 15.82 26.49
CA LEU A 172 11.84 16.64 25.89
C LEU A 172 12.32 17.43 24.66
N ALA A 173 13.62 17.65 24.47
CA ALA A 173 14.13 18.20 23.22
C ALA A 173 13.81 17.27 22.03
N TYR A 174 13.96 15.96 22.19
CA TYR A 174 13.61 14.96 21.17
C TYR A 174 12.09 14.84 20.99
N PHE A 175 11.31 14.96 22.08
CA PHE A 175 9.85 15.02 21.98
C PHE A 175 9.41 16.15 21.05
N GLN A 176 10.03 17.33 21.18
CA GLN A 176 9.68 18.49 20.35
C GLN A 176 10.13 18.32 18.90
N MET A 177 11.19 17.56 18.63
CA MET A 177 11.55 17.16 17.26
C MET A 177 10.48 16.26 16.66
N ALA A 178 10.14 15.16 17.34
CA ALA A 178 9.10 14.23 16.91
C ALA A 178 7.71 14.90 16.79
N GLN A 179 7.42 15.90 17.61
CA GLN A 179 6.15 16.65 17.53
C GLN A 179 6.01 17.42 16.22
N ARG A 180 7.11 17.92 15.66
CA ARG A 180 7.10 18.57 14.35
C ARG A 180 6.96 17.54 13.23
N ASP A 181 7.55 16.36 13.39
CA ASP A 181 7.42 15.27 12.40
C ASP A 181 6.00 14.70 12.36
N TRP A 182 5.29 14.71 13.49
CA TRP A 182 3.91 14.22 13.59
C TRP A 182 2.84 15.17 13.02
N GLN A 183 3.11 16.48 13.03
CA GLN A 183 2.19 17.56 12.63
C GLN A 183 1.98 17.61 11.12
#